data_AF-A0A2T5EMC0-F1
#
_entry.id   AF-A0A2T5EMC0-F1
#
_cell.length_a   1.000
_cell.length_b   1.000
_cell.length_c   1.000
_cell.angle_alpha   90.00
_cell.angle_beta   90.00
_cell.angle_gamma   90.00
#
_symmetry.space_group_name_H-M   'P 1'
#
loop_
_entity.id
_entity.type
_entity.pdbx_description
1 polymer ?
#
loop_
_entity_poly.entity_id
_entity_poly.type
_entity_poly.pdbx_seq_one_letter_code
_entity_poly.pdbx_strand_id
1 'polypeptide(L)'
;MVVNNFISKLLIVVFLFILSNSAFSQSYWEIEGVGVNKSEATKDAKEELSKRVYSKIELSENYSDYCRKDISNIGGVTEKEEKCTAVDIIESSISTLPISIRNMEVVTSRCDKIGCTYLFRVNIDVWVEQLSSDIDKQQQLAQKYISSHDSDWKTYVFTNKAQALLRNSQQSLLVLSSLNNDVAKTFYKQQIVLERNTIDRVKNTSISIRSASDMYSSQAKSILTQNIGATSQGDIIVYIKGNVRLGKKNNTYIAKQDLILQVFEAKNPNVPVSQKILSEIGKSSTSKEQALDAAHAKLTAILKENSIYTLLN
;
A
#
# COMPACT_ATOMS: atom_id res chain seq x y z
N MET A 1 30.13 70.08 20.58
CA MET A 1 29.29 69.06 21.25
C MET A 1 28.21 68.56 20.26
N VAL A 2 28.59 67.80 19.22
CA VAL A 2 27.63 67.32 18.18
C VAL A 2 27.93 65.86 17.73
N VAL A 3 29.07 65.29 18.09
CA VAL A 3 29.48 63.94 17.64
C VAL A 3 28.74 62.81 18.36
N ASN A 4 28.26 63.05 19.59
CA ASN A 4 27.63 62.01 20.41
C ASN A 4 26.24 61.57 19.92
N ASN A 5 25.57 62.42 19.13
CA ASN A 5 24.19 62.18 18.67
C ASN A 5 24.14 61.35 17.38
N PHE A 6 25.22 61.35 16.59
CA PHE A 6 25.31 60.59 15.34
C PHE A 6 25.66 59.12 15.59
N ILE A 7 26.61 58.85 16.49
CA ILE A 7 27.02 57.49 16.86
C ILE A 7 25.88 56.76 17.58
N SER A 8 25.14 57.44 18.47
CA SER A 8 23.96 56.89 19.14
C SER A 8 22.84 56.52 18.15
N LYS A 9 22.55 57.37 17.16
CA LYS A 9 21.54 57.09 16.14
C LYS A 9 21.96 55.97 15.18
N LEU A 10 23.24 55.88 14.83
CA LEU A 10 23.77 54.80 13.98
C LEU A 10 23.69 53.44 14.69
N LEU A 11 24.02 53.38 15.99
CA LEU A 11 23.92 52.17 16.81
C LEU A 11 22.48 51.69 16.96
N ILE A 12 21.51 52.60 17.11
CA ILE A 12 20.08 52.25 17.22
C ILE A 12 19.55 51.68 15.90
N VAL A 13 19.95 52.24 14.75
CA VAL A 13 19.53 51.73 13.43
C VAL A 13 20.15 50.36 13.14
N VAL A 14 21.42 50.14 13.50
CA VAL A 14 22.06 48.83 13.35
C VAL A 14 21.44 47.78 14.29
N PHE A 15 21.04 48.16 15.51
CA PHE A 15 20.33 47.24 16.42
C PHE A 15 18.93 46.86 15.91
N LEU A 16 18.19 47.80 15.30
CA LEU A 16 16.86 47.54 14.74
C LEU A 16 16.89 46.66 13.48
N PHE A 17 17.97 46.72 12.68
CA PHE A 17 18.17 45.83 11.53
C PHE A 17 18.71 44.43 11.91
N ILE A 18 19.37 44.27 13.06
CA ILE A 18 19.82 42.95 13.54
C ILE A 18 18.70 42.20 14.29
N LEU A 19 17.73 42.92 14.87
CA LEU A 19 16.57 42.34 15.56
C LEU A 19 15.39 41.97 14.64
N SER A 20 15.49 42.24 13.34
CA SER A 20 14.43 41.94 12.35
C SER A 20 14.71 40.71 11.49
N ASN A 21 15.67 39.87 11.87
CA ASN A 21 15.58 38.46 11.51
C ASN A 21 14.39 37.90 12.28
N SER A 22 13.21 37.90 11.65
CA SER A 22 12.15 36.98 12.00
C SER A 22 12.78 35.60 12.02
N ALA A 23 13.13 35.12 13.21
CA ALA A 23 13.41 33.71 13.42
C ALA A 23 12.13 33.02 12.94
N PHE A 24 12.18 32.47 11.73
CA PHE A 24 11.20 31.49 11.29
C PHE A 24 11.24 30.44 12.39
N SER A 25 10.23 30.45 13.25
CA SER A 25 10.04 29.45 14.27
C SER A 25 9.74 28.18 13.49
N GLN A 26 10.80 27.46 13.11
CA GLN A 26 10.65 26.18 12.45
C GLN A 26 9.89 25.29 13.42
N SER A 27 8.71 24.84 13.01
CA SER A 27 7.88 24.04 13.88
C SER A 27 8.51 22.64 13.95
N TYR A 28 9.15 22.32 15.08
CA TYR A 28 9.70 21.00 15.31
C TYR A 28 8.75 20.17 16.14
N TRP A 29 8.57 18.91 15.78
CA TRP A 29 7.96 17.91 16.65
C TRP A 29 9.03 16.99 17.20
N GLU A 30 8.93 16.71 18.48
CA GLU A 30 9.77 15.75 19.16
C GLU A 30 9.00 14.45 19.41
N ILE A 31 9.71 13.33 19.31
CA ILE A 31 9.18 12.00 19.55
C ILE A 31 10.26 11.10 20.15
N GLU A 32 9.89 10.31 21.13
CA GLU A 32 10.78 9.31 21.72
C GLU A 32 10.66 7.99 20.96
N GLY A 33 11.77 7.27 20.87
CA GLY A 33 11.78 5.90 20.40
C GLY A 33 12.70 5.03 21.24
N VAL A 34 12.28 3.79 21.46
CA VAL A 34 12.97 2.82 22.31
C VAL A 34 13.44 1.63 21.49
N GLY A 35 14.66 1.17 21.74
CA GLY A 35 15.19 -0.04 21.09
C GLY A 35 16.57 -0.42 21.59
N VAL A 36 17.02 -1.63 21.23
CA VAL A 36 18.36 -2.12 21.61
C VAL A 36 19.46 -1.33 20.90
N ASN A 37 19.13 -0.74 19.75
CA ASN A 37 20.01 0.11 18.96
C ASN A 37 19.24 1.28 18.35
N LYS A 38 19.97 2.25 17.79
CA LYS A 38 19.38 3.43 17.14
C LYS A 38 18.40 3.07 16.03
N SER A 39 18.63 1.99 15.28
CA SER A 39 17.76 1.60 14.16
C SER A 39 16.39 1.13 14.65
N GLU A 40 16.35 0.32 15.71
CA GLU A 40 15.10 -0.11 16.35
C GLU A 40 14.36 1.06 16.98
N ALA A 41 15.06 1.91 17.74
CA ALA A 41 14.47 3.12 18.31
C ALA A 41 13.94 4.08 17.23
N THR A 42 14.61 4.17 16.07
CA THR A 42 14.13 4.96 14.92
C THR A 42 12.85 4.37 14.35
N LYS A 43 12.73 3.04 14.28
CA LYS A 43 11.52 2.38 13.79
C LYS A 43 10.35 2.61 14.74
N ASP A 44 10.59 2.45 16.04
CA ASP A 44 9.62 2.69 17.11
C ASP A 44 9.12 4.15 17.11
N ALA A 45 10.04 5.13 17.10
CA ALA A 45 9.70 6.55 17.01
C ALA A 45 8.86 6.90 15.76
N LYS A 46 9.16 6.27 14.61
CA LYS A 46 8.37 6.46 13.39
C LYS A 46 6.97 5.87 13.50
N GLU A 47 6.83 4.74 14.17
CA GLU A 47 5.53 4.12 14.42
C GLU A 47 4.66 5.01 15.32
N GLU A 48 5.22 5.48 16.43
CA GLU A 48 4.53 6.39 17.36
C GLU A 48 4.17 7.73 16.71
N LEU A 49 5.09 8.31 15.94
CA LEU A 49 4.80 9.52 15.18
C LEU A 49 3.73 9.28 14.11
N SER A 50 3.72 8.11 13.47
CA SER A 50 2.67 7.77 12.51
C SER A 50 1.30 7.67 13.18
N LYS A 51 1.22 7.06 14.37
CA LYS A 51 -0.03 7.00 15.18
C LYS A 51 -0.55 8.40 15.51
N ARG A 52 0.35 9.33 15.87
CA ARG A 52 0.00 10.72 16.16
C ARG A 52 -0.55 11.47 14.95
N VAL A 53 0.00 11.23 13.75
CA VAL A 53 -0.44 11.90 12.51
C VAL A 53 -1.76 11.32 12.00
N TYR A 54 -1.86 9.99 11.95
CA TYR A 54 -3.06 9.29 11.49
C TYR A 54 -3.20 7.92 12.16
N SER A 55 -4.33 7.72 12.83
CA SER A 55 -4.73 6.44 13.39
C SER A 55 -6.13 6.07 12.90
N LYS A 56 -6.27 4.86 12.36
CA LYS A 56 -7.55 4.24 12.04
C LYS A 56 -7.84 3.17 13.09
N ILE A 57 -8.98 3.29 13.76
CA ILE A 57 -9.44 2.31 14.76
C ILE A 57 -10.35 1.31 14.04
N GLU A 58 -10.00 0.03 14.11
CA GLU A 58 -10.83 -1.08 13.64
C GLU A 58 -11.36 -1.85 14.85
N LEU A 59 -12.68 -2.06 14.87
CA LEU A 59 -13.37 -2.79 15.92
C LEU A 59 -13.76 -4.16 15.37
N SER A 60 -13.42 -5.22 16.10
CA SER A 60 -13.91 -6.58 15.85
C SER A 60 -14.69 -7.05 17.07
N GLU A 61 -15.95 -7.37 16.83
CA GLU A 61 -16.83 -7.94 17.83
C GLU A 61 -16.77 -9.47 17.71
N ASN A 62 -16.20 -10.11 18.73
CA ASN A 62 -16.18 -11.56 18.83
C ASN A 62 -17.18 -12.00 19.90
N TYR A 63 -18.09 -12.86 19.47
CA TYR A 63 -19.07 -13.49 20.35
C TYR A 63 -18.50 -14.82 20.85
N SER A 64 -18.42 -15.00 22.17
CA SER A 64 -18.02 -16.27 22.78
C SER A 64 -19.03 -16.69 23.84
N ASP A 65 -19.61 -17.88 23.65
CA ASP A 65 -20.38 -18.54 24.70
C ASP A 65 -19.42 -19.27 25.64
N TYR A 66 -19.41 -18.86 26.91
CA TYR A 66 -18.75 -19.64 27.96
C TYR A 66 -19.79 -20.47 28.71
N CYS A 67 -19.79 -21.78 28.47
CA CYS A 67 -20.69 -22.72 29.15
C CYS A 67 -19.97 -23.41 30.31
N ARG A 68 -20.45 -23.18 31.54
CA ARG A 68 -20.00 -23.92 32.72
C ARG A 68 -21.00 -25.05 32.98
N LYS A 69 -20.50 -26.28 33.05
CA LYS A 69 -21.27 -27.44 33.51
C LYS A 69 -21.11 -27.56 35.00
N ASP A 70 -22.15 -27.21 35.74
CA ASP A 70 -22.22 -27.52 37.16
C ASP A 70 -22.94 -28.86 37.33
N ILE A 71 -22.29 -29.78 38.05
CA ILE A 71 -22.82 -31.11 38.34
C ILE A 71 -23.11 -31.17 39.83
N SER A 72 -24.38 -31.27 40.19
CA SER A 72 -24.82 -31.47 41.57
C SER A 72 -25.45 -32.85 41.70
N ASN A 73 -24.97 -33.64 42.67
CA ASN A 73 -25.58 -34.91 43.05
C ASN A 73 -26.45 -34.69 44.27
N ILE A 74 -27.77 -34.80 44.11
CA ILE A 74 -28.73 -34.71 45.20
C ILE A 74 -29.52 -36.02 45.22
N GLY A 75 -29.44 -36.78 46.31
CA GLY A 75 -30.26 -37.99 46.52
C GLY A 75 -30.02 -39.15 45.54
N GLY A 76 -28.83 -39.25 44.93
CA GLY A 76 -28.48 -40.34 44.00
C GLY A 76 -28.90 -40.10 42.54
N VAL A 77 -29.47 -38.94 42.23
CA VAL A 77 -29.73 -38.49 40.86
C VAL A 77 -28.73 -37.40 40.50
N THR A 78 -28.04 -37.56 39.37
CA THR A 78 -27.11 -36.56 38.85
C THR A 78 -27.87 -35.57 37.99
N GLU A 79 -28.10 -34.36 38.50
CA GLU A 79 -28.60 -33.25 37.69
C GLU A 79 -27.43 -32.54 37.03
N LYS A 80 -27.57 -32.29 35.72
CA LYS A 80 -26.60 -31.54 34.91
C LYS A 80 -27.30 -30.28 34.45
N GLU A 81 -26.89 -29.14 34.98
CA GLU A 81 -27.33 -27.83 34.51
C GLU A 81 -26.15 -27.19 33.76
N GLU A 82 -26.37 -26.84 32.49
CA GLU A 82 -25.38 -26.14 31.67
C GLU A 82 -25.78 -24.67 31.62
N LYS A 83 -25.04 -23.82 32.34
CA LYS A 83 -25.24 -22.37 32.31
C LYS A 83 -24.24 -21.76 31.35
N CYS A 84 -24.74 -21.30 30.21
CA CYS A 84 -23.97 -20.54 29.24
C CYS A 84 -24.12 -19.05 29.52
N THR A 85 -22.99 -18.36 29.65
CA THR A 85 -22.95 -16.89 29.70
C THR A 85 -22.40 -16.40 28.37
N ALA A 86 -23.18 -15.58 27.67
CA ALA A 86 -22.72 -14.88 26.49
C ALA A 86 -21.73 -13.79 26.91
N VAL A 87 -20.53 -13.79 26.32
CA VAL A 87 -19.54 -12.73 26.51
C VAL A 87 -19.29 -12.06 25.16
N ASP A 88 -19.64 -10.78 25.08
CA ASP A 88 -19.28 -9.92 23.97
C ASP A 88 -17.86 -9.38 24.20
N ILE A 89 -16.90 -9.82 23.40
CA ILE A 89 -15.54 -9.30 23.43
C ILE A 89 -15.41 -8.32 22.26
N ILE A 90 -15.30 -7.03 22.59
CA ILE A 90 -14.96 -6.00 21.61
C ILE A 90 -13.44 -5.84 21.64
N GLU A 91 -12.77 -6.33 20.60
CA GLU A 91 -11.35 -6.07 20.39
C GLU A 91 -11.20 -4.83 19.49
N SER A 92 -10.28 -3.94 19.86
CA SER A 92 -9.95 -2.78 19.04
C SER A 92 -8.49 -2.89 18.58
N SER A 93 -8.25 -2.62 17.31
CA SER A 93 -6.91 -2.53 16.75
C SER A 93 -6.70 -1.17 16.11
N ILE A 94 -5.49 -0.60 16.28
CA ILE A 94 -5.11 0.67 15.66
C ILE A 94 -4.19 0.34 14.48
N SER A 95 -4.57 0.79 13.30
CA SER A 95 -3.73 0.77 12.10
C SER A 95 -3.33 2.18 11.70
N THR A 96 -2.13 2.33 11.15
CA THR A 96 -1.61 3.60 10.64
C THR A 96 -1.35 3.48 9.14
N LEU A 97 -1.33 4.62 8.43
CA LEU A 97 -0.92 4.62 7.02
C LEU A 97 0.59 4.38 6.92
N PRO A 98 1.08 3.84 5.79
CA PRO A 98 2.51 3.84 5.50
C PRO A 98 2.98 5.29 5.28
N ILE A 99 3.50 5.93 6.32
CA ILE A 99 3.94 7.32 6.30
C ILE A 99 5.46 7.37 6.12
N SER A 100 5.93 8.06 5.07
CA SER A 100 7.36 8.32 4.90
C SER A 100 7.77 9.50 5.77
N ILE A 101 8.33 9.20 6.94
CA ILE A 101 8.91 10.20 7.84
C ILE A 101 10.41 10.32 7.50
N ARG A 102 10.80 11.48 7.00
CA ARG A 102 12.19 11.82 6.63
C ARG A 102 12.73 12.93 7.53
N ASN A 103 14.04 13.11 7.52
CA ASN A 103 14.74 14.17 8.26
C ASN A 103 14.50 14.15 9.77
N MET A 104 14.43 12.93 10.32
CA MET A 104 14.34 12.72 11.76
C MET A 104 15.76 12.75 12.35
N GLU A 105 16.04 13.76 13.17
CA GLU A 105 17.34 13.99 13.78
C GLU A 105 17.34 13.52 15.23
N VAL A 106 18.45 12.96 15.68
CA VAL A 106 18.62 12.63 17.10
C VAL A 106 18.97 13.90 17.86
N VAL A 107 18.17 14.24 18.87
CA VAL A 107 18.44 15.33 19.80
C VAL A 107 19.28 14.82 20.96
N THR A 108 18.84 13.74 21.59
CA THR A 108 19.56 13.09 22.70
C THR A 108 19.36 11.58 22.69
N SER A 109 20.23 10.86 23.40
CA SER A 109 20.10 9.43 23.62
C SER A 109 20.49 9.08 25.05
N ARG A 110 19.73 8.18 25.68
CA ARG A 110 20.04 7.61 27.00
C ARG A 110 19.98 6.09 26.88
N CYS A 111 21.05 5.42 27.26
CA CYS A 111 21.13 3.96 27.23
C CYS A 111 21.35 3.42 28.63
N ASP A 112 20.63 2.34 28.95
CA ASP A 112 20.80 1.55 30.16
C ASP A 112 21.06 0.08 29.82
N LYS A 113 20.95 -0.82 30.81
CA LYS A 113 21.22 -2.25 30.63
C LYS A 113 20.11 -2.99 29.85
N ILE A 114 18.95 -2.37 29.68
CA ILE A 114 17.72 -2.97 29.14
C ILE A 114 17.45 -2.42 27.72
N GLY A 115 17.92 -1.22 27.40
CA GLY A 115 17.89 -0.68 26.04
C GLY A 115 18.36 0.77 25.94
N CYS A 116 18.07 1.40 24.81
CA CYS A 116 18.33 2.81 24.59
C CYS A 116 17.03 3.55 24.25
N THR A 117 16.81 4.69 24.89
CA THR A 117 15.79 5.67 24.54
C THR A 117 16.45 6.81 23.76
N TYR A 118 15.89 7.13 22.60
CA TYR A 118 16.34 8.23 21.76
C TYR A 118 15.23 9.27 21.67
N LEU A 119 15.59 10.54 21.89
CA LEU A 119 14.71 11.67 21.56
C LEU A 119 15.04 12.12 20.14
N PHE A 120 14.05 12.04 19.27
CA PHE A 120 14.14 12.50 17.90
C PHE A 120 13.38 13.80 17.72
N ARG A 121 13.82 14.62 16.76
CA ARG A 121 13.08 15.79 16.27
C ARG A 121 12.84 15.70 14.76
N VAL A 122 11.71 16.23 14.33
CA VAL A 122 11.31 16.34 12.91
C VAL A 122 10.93 17.78 12.63
N ASN A 123 11.49 18.37 11.56
CA ASN A 123 11.09 19.68 11.08
C ASN A 123 9.79 19.54 10.26
N ILE A 124 8.70 20.12 10.74
CA ILE A 124 7.38 20.00 10.13
C ILE A 124 7.26 20.82 8.86
N ASP A 125 7.89 22.00 8.78
CA ASP A 125 7.84 22.84 7.58
C ASP A 125 8.49 22.13 6.39
N VAL A 126 9.66 21.53 6.60
CA VAL A 126 10.35 20.71 5.58
C VAL A 126 9.51 19.49 5.19
N TRP A 127 8.81 18.88 6.15
CA TRP A 127 7.94 17.74 5.87
C TRP A 127 6.71 18.15 5.05
N VAL A 128 6.09 19.28 5.37
CA VAL A 128 4.97 19.89 4.63
C VAL A 128 5.39 20.22 3.20
N GLU A 129 6.55 20.84 2.99
CA GLU A 129 7.09 21.14 1.67
C GLU A 129 7.30 19.87 0.83
N GLN A 130 7.90 18.84 1.43
CA GLN A 130 8.15 17.56 0.76
C GLN A 130 6.84 16.87 0.36
N LEU A 131 5.87 16.78 1.29
CA LEU A 131 4.57 16.20 1.00
C LEU A 131 3.85 16.95 -0.12
N SER A 132 3.89 18.29 -0.08
CA SER A 132 3.30 19.14 -1.11
C SER A 132 3.92 18.88 -2.49
N SER A 133 5.25 18.79 -2.56
CA SER A 133 5.96 18.45 -3.80
C SER A 133 5.64 17.04 -4.30
N ASP A 134 5.53 16.06 -3.41
CA ASP A 134 5.22 14.68 -3.79
C ASP A 134 3.78 14.56 -4.31
N ILE A 135 2.82 15.21 -3.64
CA ILE A 135 1.41 15.28 -4.06
C ILE A 135 1.30 15.93 -5.44
N ASP A 136 1.89 17.11 -5.64
CA ASP A 136 1.86 17.82 -6.92
C ASP A 136 2.41 16.95 -8.06
N LYS A 137 3.59 16.34 -7.85
CA LYS A 137 4.20 15.44 -8.83
C LYS A 137 3.30 14.25 -9.17
N GLN A 138 2.71 13.62 -8.15
CA GLN A 138 1.81 12.47 -8.35
C GLN A 138 0.55 12.88 -9.11
N GLN A 139 -0.07 14.01 -8.76
CA GLN A 139 -1.26 14.54 -9.44
C GLN A 139 -0.98 14.95 -10.88
N GLN A 140 0.16 15.60 -11.16
CA GLN A 140 0.58 15.95 -12.51
C GLN A 140 0.83 14.70 -13.38
N LEU A 141 1.49 13.68 -12.84
CA LEU A 141 1.71 12.41 -13.55
C LEU A 141 0.40 11.66 -13.79
N ALA A 142 -0.50 11.62 -12.80
CA ALA A 142 -1.82 11.03 -12.96
C ALA A 142 -2.62 11.75 -14.07
N GLN A 143 -2.62 13.08 -14.08
CA GLN A 143 -3.27 13.89 -15.11
C GLN A 143 -2.74 13.58 -16.51
N LYS A 144 -1.42 13.41 -16.66
CA LYS A 144 -0.80 13.00 -17.94
C LYS A 144 -1.29 11.63 -18.39
N TYR A 145 -1.34 10.65 -17.50
CA TYR A 145 -1.82 9.31 -17.83
C TYR A 145 -3.29 9.25 -18.24
N ILE A 146 -4.14 10.12 -17.67
CA ILE A 146 -5.57 10.19 -18.00
C ILE A 146 -5.90 11.26 -19.05
N SER A 147 -4.92 11.76 -19.80
CA SER A 147 -5.16 12.78 -20.84
C SER A 147 -5.66 12.20 -22.17
N SER A 148 -5.25 10.98 -22.53
CA SER A 148 -5.71 10.27 -23.75
C SER A 148 -7.14 9.79 -23.58
N HIS A 149 -8.00 9.89 -24.60
CA HIS A 149 -9.39 9.42 -24.57
C HIS A 149 -9.60 8.07 -25.30
N ASP A 150 -8.50 7.40 -25.68
CA ASP A 150 -8.57 6.15 -26.41
C ASP A 150 -9.02 4.98 -25.51
N SER A 151 -9.65 3.97 -26.11
CA SER A 151 -10.11 2.75 -25.45
C SER A 151 -9.19 1.56 -25.72
N ASP A 152 -7.88 1.82 -25.85
CA ASP A 152 -6.83 0.85 -26.16
C ASP A 152 -6.16 0.27 -24.90
N TRP A 153 -5.43 -0.84 -25.04
CA TRP A 153 -4.78 -1.52 -23.91
C TRP A 153 -3.86 -0.57 -23.13
N LYS A 154 -3.11 0.27 -23.85
CA LYS A 154 -2.18 1.23 -23.27
C LYS A 154 -2.89 2.24 -22.36
N THR A 155 -4.05 2.74 -22.77
CA THR A 155 -4.84 3.69 -21.98
C THR A 155 -5.39 3.05 -20.72
N TYR A 156 -5.75 1.77 -20.74
CA TYR A 156 -6.14 1.05 -19.53
C TYR A 156 -4.97 0.87 -18.55
N VAL A 157 -3.80 0.50 -19.05
CA VAL A 157 -2.57 0.41 -18.23
C VAL A 157 -2.23 1.77 -17.61
N PHE A 158 -2.33 2.86 -18.38
CA PHE A 158 -2.10 4.22 -17.88
C PHE A 158 -3.15 4.64 -16.85
N THR A 159 -4.42 4.30 -17.06
CA THR A 159 -5.50 4.56 -16.09
C THR A 159 -5.22 3.84 -14.76
N ASN A 160 -4.73 2.59 -14.79
CA ASN A 160 -4.33 1.88 -13.58
C ASN A 160 -3.13 2.54 -12.87
N LYS A 161 -2.12 2.99 -13.63
CA LYS A 161 -0.99 3.76 -13.08
C LYS A 161 -1.45 5.08 -12.43
N ALA A 162 -2.39 5.78 -13.06
CA ALA A 162 -2.99 6.99 -12.49
C ALA A 162 -3.73 6.68 -11.18
N GLN A 163 -4.50 5.61 -11.12
CA GLN A 163 -5.21 5.21 -9.90
C GLN A 163 -4.23 4.92 -8.74
N ALA A 164 -3.10 4.25 -9.01
CA ALA A 164 -2.07 4.01 -8.00
C ALA A 164 -1.43 5.32 -7.50
N LEU A 165 -1.11 6.26 -8.41
CA LEU A 165 -0.60 7.58 -8.05
C LEU A 165 -1.60 8.38 -7.21
N LEU A 166 -2.88 8.35 -7.58
CA LEU A 166 -3.93 9.05 -6.83
C LEU A 166 -4.15 8.47 -5.44
N ARG A 167 -4.06 7.14 -5.26
CA ARG A 167 -4.09 6.51 -3.94
C ARG A 167 -2.93 6.97 -3.06
N ASN A 168 -1.71 7.01 -3.60
CA ASN A 168 -0.54 7.50 -2.87
C ASN A 168 -0.67 9.00 -2.54
N SER A 169 -1.23 9.78 -3.45
CA SER A 169 -1.48 11.22 -3.27
C SER A 169 -2.51 11.43 -2.18
N GLN A 170 -3.59 10.64 -2.17
CA GLN A 170 -4.62 10.68 -1.13
C GLN A 170 -4.04 10.35 0.25
N GLN A 171 -3.18 9.33 0.36
CA GLN A 171 -2.48 9.01 1.62
C GLN A 171 -1.60 10.18 2.08
N SER A 172 -0.83 10.76 1.16
CA SER A 172 0.04 11.91 1.44
C SER A 172 -0.78 13.15 1.85
N LEU A 173 -1.96 13.34 1.25
CA LEU A 173 -2.90 14.41 1.60
C LEU A 173 -3.48 14.25 2.99
N LEU A 174 -3.80 13.02 3.41
CA LEU A 174 -4.26 12.77 4.77
C LEU A 174 -3.18 13.16 5.79
N VAL A 175 -1.92 12.76 5.55
CA VAL A 175 -0.78 13.16 6.39
C VAL A 175 -0.62 14.68 6.39
N LEU A 176 -0.60 15.31 5.21
CA LEU A 176 -0.46 16.76 5.08
C LEU A 176 -1.58 17.51 5.79
N SER A 177 -2.82 17.00 5.75
CA SER A 177 -3.96 17.63 6.44
C SER A 177 -3.83 17.64 7.96
N SER A 178 -3.19 16.62 8.54
CA SER A 178 -2.88 16.55 9.97
C SER A 178 -1.74 17.49 10.37
N LEU A 179 -0.81 17.81 9.45
CA LEU A 179 0.32 18.71 9.70
C LEU A 179 -0.03 20.18 9.43
N ASN A 180 -0.67 20.44 8.28
CA ASN A 180 -1.09 21.77 7.83
C ASN A 180 -2.30 21.68 6.89
N ASN A 181 -3.50 21.82 7.48
CA ASN A 181 -4.76 21.72 6.76
C ASN A 181 -4.94 22.79 5.67
N ASP A 182 -4.42 24.00 5.87
CA ASP A 182 -4.60 25.08 4.88
C ASP A 182 -3.78 24.83 3.61
N VAL A 183 -2.57 24.29 3.74
CA VAL A 183 -1.78 23.82 2.59
C VAL A 183 -2.48 22.62 1.93
N ALA A 184 -2.95 21.64 2.71
CA ALA A 184 -3.65 20.47 2.18
C ALA A 184 -4.87 20.83 1.31
N LYS A 185 -5.65 21.84 1.72
CA LYS A 185 -6.84 22.31 0.98
C LYS A 185 -6.56 22.70 -0.46
N THR A 186 -5.35 23.20 -0.74
CA THR A 186 -4.96 23.64 -2.09
C THR A 186 -4.95 22.49 -3.10
N PHE A 187 -4.74 21.25 -2.64
CA PHE A 187 -4.63 20.06 -3.48
C PHE A 187 -5.92 19.23 -3.59
N TYR A 188 -6.86 19.36 -2.65
CA TYR A 188 -8.07 18.53 -2.62
C TYR A 188 -8.93 18.67 -3.89
N LYS A 189 -9.06 19.89 -4.42
CA LYS A 189 -9.89 20.11 -5.63
C LYS A 189 -9.36 19.30 -6.81
N GLN A 190 -8.05 19.34 -7.05
CA GLN A 190 -7.43 18.59 -8.13
C GLN A 190 -7.51 17.08 -7.88
N GLN A 191 -7.26 16.62 -6.66
CA GLN A 191 -7.42 15.22 -6.26
C GLN A 191 -8.81 14.68 -6.63
N ILE A 192 -9.88 15.39 -6.21
CA ILE A 192 -11.27 14.97 -6.46
C ILE A 192 -11.57 14.89 -7.96
N VAL A 193 -11.12 15.87 -8.75
CA VAL A 193 -11.33 15.87 -10.21
C VAL A 193 -10.63 14.69 -10.86
N LEU A 194 -9.36 14.45 -10.50
CA LEU A 194 -8.58 13.33 -11.06
C LEU A 194 -9.15 11.97 -10.67
N GLU A 195 -9.60 11.81 -9.42
CA GLU A 195 -10.24 10.58 -8.95
C GLU A 195 -11.54 10.31 -9.70
N ARG A 196 -12.42 11.31 -9.85
CA ARG A 196 -13.66 11.18 -10.62
C ARG A 196 -13.39 10.76 -12.06
N ASN A 197 -12.49 11.47 -12.75
CA ASN A 197 -12.13 11.16 -14.13
C ASN A 197 -11.55 9.75 -14.27
N THR A 198 -10.74 9.30 -13.30
CA THR A 198 -10.17 7.95 -13.28
C THR A 198 -11.25 6.90 -13.03
N ILE A 199 -12.18 7.13 -12.09
CA ILE A 199 -13.30 6.23 -11.80
C ILE A 199 -14.20 6.08 -13.02
N ASP A 200 -14.55 7.18 -13.68
CA ASP A 200 -15.42 7.16 -14.85
C ASP A 200 -14.78 6.38 -16.00
N ARG A 201 -13.46 6.52 -16.20
CA ARG A 201 -12.71 5.69 -17.16
C ARG A 201 -12.74 4.20 -16.81
N VAL A 202 -12.49 3.85 -15.54
CA VAL A 202 -12.55 2.46 -15.08
C VAL A 202 -13.95 1.86 -15.27
N LYS A 203 -15.02 2.63 -15.02
CA LYS A 203 -16.40 2.18 -15.25
C LYS A 203 -16.72 1.96 -16.73
N ASN A 204 -16.14 2.78 -17.60
CA ASN A 204 -16.31 2.66 -19.05
C ASN A 204 -15.35 1.64 -19.68
N THR A 205 -14.54 0.95 -18.87
CA THR A 205 -13.61 -0.08 -19.31
C THR A 205 -14.28 -1.44 -19.25
N SER A 206 -14.28 -2.18 -20.36
CA SER A 206 -14.77 -3.55 -20.39
C SER A 206 -13.63 -4.51 -20.75
N ILE A 207 -13.20 -5.34 -19.79
CA ILE A 207 -12.14 -6.34 -19.96
C ILE A 207 -12.73 -7.73 -19.85
N SER A 208 -12.55 -8.55 -20.87
CA SER A 208 -12.90 -9.97 -20.86
C SER A 208 -11.66 -10.82 -20.62
N ILE A 209 -11.71 -11.72 -19.65
CA ILE A 209 -10.63 -12.69 -19.39
C ILE A 209 -11.06 -14.08 -19.87
N ARG A 210 -10.28 -14.61 -20.81
CA ARG A 210 -10.50 -15.91 -21.45
C ARG A 210 -9.30 -16.82 -21.20
N SER A 211 -9.55 -18.12 -21.15
CA SER A 211 -8.53 -19.13 -20.96
C SER A 211 -8.63 -20.19 -22.05
N ALA A 212 -7.50 -20.85 -22.32
CA ALA A 212 -7.49 -22.16 -22.95
C ALA A 212 -8.25 -23.17 -22.08
N SER A 213 -8.62 -24.30 -22.68
CA SER A 213 -9.43 -25.34 -22.04
C SER A 213 -8.70 -26.14 -20.96
N ASP A 214 -7.39 -25.94 -20.79
CA ASP A 214 -6.65 -26.64 -19.74
C ASP A 214 -6.99 -26.11 -18.34
N MET A 215 -6.89 -27.00 -17.36
CA MET A 215 -7.27 -26.75 -15.97
C MET A 215 -6.47 -25.60 -15.36
N TYR A 216 -5.16 -25.54 -15.64
CA TYR A 216 -4.29 -24.52 -15.05
C TYR A 216 -4.54 -23.13 -15.63
N SER A 217 -4.78 -23.00 -16.94
CA SER A 217 -5.21 -21.73 -17.55
C SER A 217 -6.53 -21.23 -16.95
N SER A 218 -7.47 -22.12 -16.67
CA SER A 218 -8.75 -21.77 -16.04
C SER A 218 -8.56 -21.32 -14.58
N GLN A 219 -7.65 -21.96 -13.84
CA GLN A 219 -7.26 -21.53 -12.49
C GLN A 219 -6.58 -20.15 -12.52
N ALA A 220 -5.64 -19.94 -13.44
CA ALA A 220 -4.96 -18.66 -13.63
C ALA A 220 -5.95 -17.54 -14.00
N LYS A 221 -6.94 -17.84 -14.85
CA LYS A 221 -8.06 -16.93 -15.13
C LYS A 221 -8.80 -16.54 -13.85
N SER A 222 -9.17 -17.51 -13.02
CA SER A 222 -9.89 -17.24 -11.76
C SER A 222 -9.10 -16.30 -10.86
N ILE A 223 -7.79 -16.56 -10.66
CA ILE A 223 -6.88 -15.73 -9.86
C ILE A 223 -6.83 -14.29 -10.41
N LEU A 224 -6.61 -14.13 -11.71
CA LEU A 224 -6.48 -12.81 -12.31
C LEU A 224 -7.80 -12.05 -12.35
N THR A 225 -8.94 -12.75 -12.45
CA THR A 225 -10.27 -12.13 -12.49
C THR A 225 -10.67 -11.52 -11.14
N GLN A 226 -10.24 -12.08 -10.01
CA GLN A 226 -10.60 -11.56 -8.68
C GLN A 226 -10.20 -10.09 -8.48
N ASN A 227 -9.18 -9.63 -9.19
CA ASN A 227 -8.62 -8.28 -9.05
C ASN A 227 -9.15 -7.28 -10.11
N ILE A 228 -10.11 -7.70 -10.95
CA ILE A 228 -10.59 -6.91 -12.09
C ILE A 228 -12.12 -7.07 -12.20
N GLY A 229 -12.84 -5.99 -12.45
CA GLY A 229 -14.26 -6.05 -12.83
C GLY A 229 -14.45 -6.61 -14.24
N ALA A 230 -14.11 -7.88 -14.45
CA ALA A 230 -14.11 -8.50 -15.77
C ALA A 230 -15.54 -8.78 -16.24
N THR A 231 -15.77 -8.59 -17.54
CA THR A 231 -17.07 -8.77 -18.20
C THR A 231 -17.02 -9.97 -19.16
N SER A 232 -18.20 -10.49 -19.53
CA SER A 232 -18.30 -11.58 -20.51
C SER A 232 -17.90 -11.14 -21.92
N GLN A 233 -18.12 -9.87 -22.26
CA GLN A 233 -17.73 -9.23 -23.50
C GLN A 233 -17.08 -7.89 -23.20
N GLY A 234 -15.88 -7.65 -23.73
CA GLY A 234 -15.14 -6.43 -23.49
C GLY A 234 -14.29 -6.00 -24.67
N ASP A 235 -13.97 -4.71 -24.70
CA ASP A 235 -13.14 -4.06 -25.71
C ASP A 235 -11.68 -4.56 -25.64
N ILE A 236 -11.28 -5.06 -24.47
CA ILE A 236 -10.03 -5.75 -24.25
C ILE A 236 -10.29 -7.21 -23.91
N ILE A 237 -9.54 -8.10 -24.53
CA ILE A 237 -9.58 -9.53 -24.28
C ILE A 237 -8.21 -9.99 -23.78
N VAL A 238 -8.13 -10.40 -22.53
CA VAL A 238 -6.94 -11.06 -21.98
C VAL A 238 -7.10 -12.58 -22.17
N TYR A 239 -6.24 -13.18 -22.97
CA TYR A 239 -6.22 -14.62 -23.21
C TYR A 239 -5.06 -15.28 -22.45
N ILE A 240 -5.38 -16.39 -21.78
CA ILE A 240 -4.46 -17.13 -20.93
C ILE A 240 -4.30 -18.55 -21.49
N LYS A 241 -3.06 -18.97 -21.74
CA LYS A 241 -2.75 -20.30 -22.26
C LYS A 241 -1.56 -20.93 -21.55
N GLY A 242 -1.77 -22.11 -20.99
CA GLY A 242 -0.74 -22.96 -20.39
C GLY A 242 -0.13 -23.91 -21.42
N ASN A 243 1.18 -24.07 -21.39
CA ASN A 243 1.89 -25.14 -22.08
C ASN A 243 2.78 -25.90 -21.09
N VAL A 244 2.63 -27.23 -21.07
CA VAL A 244 3.39 -28.10 -20.17
C VAL A 244 4.44 -28.88 -20.95
N ARG A 245 5.65 -28.99 -20.39
CA ARG A 245 6.69 -29.92 -20.84
C ARG A 245 7.16 -30.75 -19.67
N LEU A 246 7.10 -32.08 -19.81
CA LEU A 246 7.50 -33.03 -18.77
C LEU A 246 8.79 -33.75 -19.18
N GLY A 247 9.64 -34.03 -18.20
CA GLY A 247 10.88 -34.76 -18.40
C GLY A 247 11.35 -35.45 -17.12
N LYS A 248 12.44 -36.21 -17.25
CA LYS A 248 13.12 -36.85 -16.12
C LYS A 248 14.63 -36.74 -16.33
N LYS A 249 15.37 -36.35 -15.29
CA LYS A 249 16.83 -36.29 -15.29
C LYS A 249 17.36 -36.75 -13.93
N ASN A 250 18.33 -37.68 -13.93
CA ASN A 250 18.98 -38.18 -12.71
C ASN A 250 18.00 -38.55 -11.59
N ASN A 251 17.05 -39.45 -11.89
CA ASN A 251 15.96 -39.87 -10.99
C ASN A 251 15.03 -38.77 -10.44
N THR A 252 15.11 -37.54 -10.97
CA THR A 252 14.21 -36.45 -10.63
C THR A 252 13.26 -36.18 -11.79
N TYR A 253 11.97 -36.17 -11.52
CA TYR A 253 10.94 -35.68 -12.44
C TYR A 253 11.02 -34.16 -12.51
N ILE A 254 10.94 -33.63 -13.72
CA ILE A 254 11.01 -32.20 -14.00
C ILE A 254 9.78 -31.84 -14.84
N ALA A 255 9.04 -30.82 -14.40
CA ALA A 255 7.95 -30.25 -15.16
C ALA A 255 8.24 -28.77 -15.38
N LYS A 256 8.15 -28.34 -16.63
CA LYS A 256 8.17 -26.93 -17.00
C LYS A 256 6.76 -26.51 -17.38
N GLN A 257 6.25 -25.48 -16.72
CA GLN A 257 5.00 -24.82 -17.07
C GLN A 257 5.32 -23.45 -17.66
N ASP A 258 4.91 -23.24 -18.90
CA ASP A 258 4.83 -21.91 -19.51
C ASP A 258 3.38 -21.44 -19.40
N LEU A 259 3.17 -20.21 -18.93
CA LEU A 259 1.88 -19.52 -18.92
C LEU A 259 2.00 -18.30 -19.83
N ILE A 260 1.32 -18.35 -20.96
CA ILE A 260 1.28 -17.30 -21.96
C ILE A 260 0.05 -16.43 -21.65
N LEU A 261 0.30 -15.14 -21.45
CA LEU A 261 -0.70 -14.11 -21.26
C LEU A 261 -0.67 -13.21 -22.49
N GLN A 262 -1.81 -12.99 -23.13
CA GLN A 262 -1.92 -12.16 -24.34
C GLN A 262 -3.08 -11.18 -24.19
N VAL A 263 -2.90 -9.97 -24.68
CA VAL A 263 -3.96 -8.96 -24.76
C VAL A 263 -4.32 -8.74 -26.21
N PHE A 264 -5.61 -8.76 -26.49
CA PHE A 264 -6.20 -8.41 -27.77
C PHE A 264 -7.16 -7.25 -27.58
N GLU A 265 -7.28 -6.42 -28.60
CA GLU A 265 -8.29 -5.37 -28.67
C GLU A 265 -9.41 -5.83 -29.59
N ALA A 266 -10.67 -5.54 -29.25
CA ALA A 266 -11.83 -5.97 -30.02
C ALA A 266 -11.79 -5.47 -31.49
N LYS A 267 -11.13 -4.33 -31.73
CA LYS A 267 -10.91 -3.78 -33.07
C LYS A 267 -9.91 -4.60 -33.91
N ASN A 268 -9.03 -5.37 -33.26
CA ASN A 268 -8.05 -6.23 -33.92
C ASN A 268 -7.81 -7.52 -33.12
N PRO A 269 -8.78 -8.45 -33.12
CA PRO A 269 -8.76 -9.63 -32.25
C PRO A 269 -7.71 -10.68 -32.65
N ASN A 270 -7.08 -10.53 -33.81
CA ASN A 270 -6.13 -11.50 -34.36
C ASN A 270 -4.66 -11.17 -34.05
N VAL A 271 -4.38 -9.95 -33.58
CA VAL A 271 -3.01 -9.51 -33.28
C VAL A 271 -2.92 -9.16 -31.80
N PRO A 272 -2.04 -9.83 -31.03
CA PRO A 272 -1.85 -9.47 -29.64
C PRO A 272 -1.16 -8.11 -29.55
N VAL A 273 -1.75 -7.17 -28.81
CA VAL A 273 -1.18 -5.84 -28.54
C VAL A 273 -0.18 -5.86 -27.38
N SER A 274 -0.25 -6.89 -26.54
CA SER A 274 0.73 -7.18 -25.50
C SER A 274 0.80 -8.68 -25.23
N GLN A 275 1.98 -9.17 -24.86
CA GLN A 275 2.19 -10.57 -24.51
C GLN A 275 3.28 -10.73 -23.46
N LYS A 276 3.04 -11.63 -22.50
CA LYS A 276 4.02 -12.07 -21.52
C LYS A 276 4.03 -13.60 -21.43
N ILE A 277 5.21 -14.18 -21.30
CA ILE A 277 5.37 -15.61 -20.98
C ILE A 277 6.00 -15.70 -19.60
N LEU A 278 5.28 -16.31 -18.67
CA LEU A 278 5.78 -16.69 -17.35
C LEU A 278 6.17 -18.16 -17.40
N SER A 279 7.40 -18.49 -17.02
CA SER A 279 7.95 -19.83 -17.19
C SER A 279 8.55 -20.29 -15.87
N GLU A 280 8.01 -21.37 -15.30
CA GLU A 280 8.55 -21.96 -14.08
C GLU A 280 8.85 -23.44 -14.24
N ILE A 281 9.82 -23.90 -13.45
CA ILE A 281 10.22 -25.29 -13.41
C ILE A 281 10.01 -25.82 -12.00
N GLY A 282 9.22 -26.89 -11.91
CA GLY A 282 9.06 -27.70 -10.73
C GLY A 282 9.80 -29.02 -10.86
N LYS A 283 10.17 -29.58 -9.71
CA LYS A 283 10.96 -30.81 -9.60
C LYS A 283 10.37 -31.67 -8.50
N SER A 284 10.36 -32.99 -8.70
CA SER A 284 9.99 -33.96 -7.67
C SER A 284 10.77 -35.25 -7.85
N SER A 285 11.16 -35.89 -6.76
CA SER A 285 11.71 -37.26 -6.77
C SER A 285 10.62 -38.33 -6.92
N THR A 286 9.35 -37.97 -6.69
CA THR A 286 8.25 -38.92 -6.55
C THR A 286 7.50 -39.13 -7.86
N SER A 287 7.02 -38.06 -8.50
CA SER A 287 6.18 -38.16 -9.71
C SER A 287 6.22 -36.92 -10.60
N LYS A 288 5.71 -37.05 -11.83
CA LYS A 288 5.60 -35.94 -12.79
C LYS A 288 4.56 -34.91 -12.34
N GLU A 289 3.49 -35.38 -11.71
CA GLU A 289 2.36 -34.59 -11.23
C GLU A 289 2.83 -33.68 -10.09
N GLN A 290 3.57 -34.22 -9.11
CA GLN A 290 4.16 -33.40 -8.04
C GLN A 290 5.17 -32.38 -8.57
N ALA A 291 5.93 -32.74 -9.60
CA ALA A 291 6.82 -31.76 -10.25
C ALA A 291 6.02 -30.66 -10.95
N LEU A 292 4.86 -30.97 -11.54
CA LEU A 292 3.98 -30.00 -12.18
C LEU A 292 3.30 -29.09 -11.15
N ASP A 293 2.78 -29.65 -10.07
CA ASP A 293 2.18 -28.90 -8.96
C ASP A 293 3.18 -27.90 -8.35
N ALA A 294 4.46 -28.30 -8.23
CA ALA A 294 5.52 -27.42 -7.78
C ALA A 294 5.78 -26.24 -8.75
N ALA A 295 5.65 -26.47 -10.07
CA ALA A 295 5.74 -25.38 -11.06
C ALA A 295 4.52 -24.46 -10.97
N HIS A 296 3.32 -25.04 -10.84
CA HIS A 296 2.05 -24.31 -10.68
C HIS A 296 2.03 -23.46 -9.42
N ALA A 297 2.57 -23.95 -8.29
CA ALA A 297 2.63 -23.20 -7.05
C ALA A 297 3.46 -21.91 -7.20
N LYS A 298 4.62 -22.00 -7.86
CA LYS A 298 5.49 -20.83 -8.13
C LYS A 298 4.80 -19.79 -9.02
N LEU A 299 4.21 -20.24 -10.14
CA LEU A 299 3.46 -19.34 -11.02
C LEU A 299 2.26 -18.73 -10.30
N THR A 300 1.55 -19.52 -9.50
CA THR A 300 0.39 -19.05 -8.71
C THR A 300 0.80 -17.96 -7.72
N ALA A 301 1.97 -18.07 -7.09
CA ALA A 301 2.51 -17.02 -6.22
C ALA A 301 2.72 -15.72 -7.02
N ILE A 302 3.37 -15.79 -8.19
CA ILE A 302 3.58 -14.63 -9.07
C ILE A 302 2.24 -13.99 -9.47
N LEU A 303 1.24 -14.79 -9.85
CA LEU A 303 -0.08 -14.30 -10.27
C LEU A 303 -0.86 -13.63 -9.13
N LYS A 304 -0.69 -14.08 -7.88
CA LYS A 304 -1.36 -13.49 -6.71
C LYS A 304 -0.78 -12.13 -6.33
N GLU A 305 0.51 -11.93 -6.58
CA GLU A 305 1.22 -10.68 -6.27
C GLU A 305 1.07 -9.60 -7.35
N ASN A 306 0.55 -9.97 -8.52
CA ASN A 306 0.52 -9.10 -9.69
C ASN A 306 -0.89 -8.97 -10.30
N SER A 307 -1.11 -7.86 -11.00
CA SER A 307 -2.33 -7.66 -11.80
C SER A 307 -2.03 -7.86 -13.29
N ILE A 308 -3.06 -7.96 -14.12
CA ILE A 308 -2.86 -7.96 -15.58
C ILE A 308 -2.14 -6.70 -16.06
N TYR A 309 -2.34 -5.56 -15.41
CA TYR A 309 -1.72 -4.29 -15.79
C TYR A 309 -0.22 -4.27 -15.50
N THR A 310 0.26 -5.03 -14.51
CA THR A 310 1.69 -5.15 -14.22
C THR A 310 2.36 -6.25 -15.04
N LEU A 311 1.67 -7.35 -15.29
CA LEU A 311 2.19 -8.48 -16.07
C LEU A 311 2.28 -8.20 -17.57
N LEU A 312 1.37 -7.36 -18.10
CA LEU A 312 1.18 -7.14 -19.54
C LEU A 312 1.41 -5.67 -19.97
N ASN A 313 2.14 -4.89 -19.17
CA ASN A 313 2.63 -3.56 -19.55
C ASN A 313 4.00 -3.61 -20.25
#